data_AF-A0A0F8ZUA0-F1
#
_entry.id   AF-A0A0F8ZUA0-F1
#
_cell.length_a   1.000
_cell.length_b   1.000
_cell.length_c   1.000
_cell.angle_alpha   90.00
_cell.angle_beta   90.00
_cell.angle_gamma   90.00
#
_symmetry.space_group_name_H-M   'P 1'
#
loop_
_entity.id
_entity.type
_entity.pdbx_description
1 polymer ?
#
loop_
_entity_poly.entity_id
_entity_poly.type
_entity_poly.pdbx_seq_one_letter_code
_entity_poly.pdbx_strand_id
1 'polypeptide(L)'
;FLAWPAAWWIMKNWLMNFTFKVNLGLEIFAFSALLTIATAFLAIFYRAFSDLVNTLYKCKLCIFTNNIKLRTMIRAWAQLKSLLSGERSTRGKRKDLSHGTSIFTILRDLIDSLGSIIQNITFKDIAITGNAEIDKYTKLGSGAPAIKMKKLTDTTGATEGSNTSIAHGLTISKVLGCQVFVNNAAGAKIPPAYIGATEYQYNAFIDASDVHIMLSGSNSGNILSKLITVLITYEE
;
A
#
# COMPACT_ATOMS: atom_id res chain seq x y z
N PHE A 1 35.95 -14.21 -5.97
CA PHE A 1 37.33 -14.06 -5.44
C PHE A 1 38.43 -14.01 -6.51
N LEU A 2 38.22 -14.49 -7.75
CA LEU A 2 39.24 -14.40 -8.82
C LEU A 2 39.42 -13.02 -9.47
N ALA A 3 38.50 -12.07 -9.24
CA ALA A 3 38.55 -10.75 -9.85
C ALA A 3 39.65 -9.85 -9.25
N TRP A 4 40.00 -10.03 -7.97
CA TRP A 4 40.93 -9.14 -7.28
C TRP A 4 42.41 -9.29 -7.69
N PRO A 5 42.99 -10.49 -7.95
CA PRO A 5 44.39 -10.59 -8.36
C PRO A 5 44.53 -10.17 -9.82
N ALA A 6 43.49 -10.39 -10.64
CA ALA A 6 43.42 -9.95 -12.02
C ALA A 6 43.38 -8.42 -12.12
N ALA A 7 42.56 -7.76 -11.30
CA ALA A 7 42.52 -6.30 -11.23
C ALA A 7 43.87 -5.71 -10.79
N TRP A 8 44.50 -6.29 -9.75
CA TRP A 8 45.84 -5.87 -9.32
C TRP A 8 46.90 -6.06 -10.42
N TRP A 9 46.84 -7.18 -11.14
CA TRP A 9 47.78 -7.47 -12.23
C TRP A 9 47.64 -6.50 -13.41
N ILE A 10 46.44 -6.02 -13.71
CA ILE A 10 46.20 -5.02 -14.75
C ILE A 10 46.68 -3.63 -14.27
N MET A 11 46.36 -3.25 -13.04
CA MET A 11 46.67 -1.92 -12.51
C MET A 11 48.16 -1.69 -12.25
N LYS A 12 48.93 -2.72 -11.86
CA LYS A 12 50.36 -2.55 -11.56
C LYS A 12 51.16 -2.03 -12.77
N ASN A 13 50.77 -2.42 -13.98
CA ASN A 13 51.44 -2.01 -15.21
C ASN A 13 51.04 -0.57 -15.59
N TRP A 14 49.80 -0.19 -15.31
CA TRP A 14 49.28 1.14 -15.59
C TRP A 14 49.86 2.21 -14.65
N LEU A 15 50.03 1.87 -13.37
CA LEU A 15 50.57 2.77 -12.34
C LEU A 15 52.04 3.14 -12.54
N MET A 16 52.81 2.39 -13.33
CA MET A 16 54.23 2.68 -13.57
C MET A 16 54.48 3.88 -14.49
N ASN A 17 53.46 4.37 -15.22
CA ASN A 17 53.60 5.47 -16.19
C ASN A 17 53.26 6.85 -15.63
N PHE A 18 52.91 6.97 -14.35
CA PHE A 18 52.57 8.24 -13.73
C PHE A 18 53.78 8.91 -13.06
N THR A 19 53.89 10.24 -13.22
CA THR A 19 54.94 11.08 -12.63
C THR A 19 54.94 11.05 -11.09
N PHE A 20 53.78 10.80 -10.46
CA PHE A 20 53.66 10.64 -9.01
C PHE A 20 53.48 9.16 -8.65
N LYS A 21 54.48 8.59 -7.97
CA LYS A 21 54.47 7.19 -7.54
C LYS A 21 53.73 7.06 -6.21
N VAL A 22 52.49 6.55 -6.27
CA VAL A 22 51.75 6.18 -5.06
C VAL A 22 52.04 4.71 -4.75
N ASN A 23 52.74 4.45 -3.64
CA ASN A 23 52.97 3.09 -3.14
C ASN A 23 51.70 2.58 -2.44
N LEU A 24 50.77 2.04 -3.22
CA LEU A 24 49.63 1.31 -2.68
C LEU A 24 50.10 -0.07 -2.20
N GLY A 25 50.34 -0.18 -0.89
CA GLY A 25 50.66 -1.45 -0.26
C GLY A 25 49.53 -2.46 -0.41
N LEU A 26 49.89 -3.75 -0.44
CA LEU A 26 48.94 -4.87 -0.50
C LEU A 26 47.92 -4.84 0.68
N GLU A 27 48.27 -4.16 1.76
CA GLU A 27 47.45 -3.93 2.95
C GLU A 27 46.09 -3.28 2.62
N ILE A 28 46.05 -2.24 1.78
CA ILE A 28 44.80 -1.53 1.45
C ILE A 28 43.83 -2.46 0.70
N PHE A 29 44.37 -3.33 -0.15
CA PHE A 29 43.57 -4.35 -0.83
C PHE A 29 43.06 -5.42 0.15
N ALA A 30 43.90 -5.87 1.08
CA ALA A 30 43.48 -6.82 2.11
C ALA A 30 42.37 -6.26 3.01
N PHE A 31 42.48 -4.98 3.42
CA PHE A 31 41.45 -4.30 4.20
C PHE A 31 40.11 -4.20 3.46
N SER A 32 40.11 -3.82 2.18
CA SER A 32 38.87 -3.71 1.41
C SER A 32 38.21 -5.08 1.17
N ALA A 33 39.00 -6.14 0.94
CA ALA A 33 38.50 -7.49 0.83
C ALA A 33 37.85 -7.98 2.15
N LEU A 34 38.52 -7.73 3.30
CA LEU A 34 37.99 -8.08 4.61
C LEU A 34 36.69 -7.32 4.92
N LEU A 35 36.65 -6.01 4.60
CA LEU A 35 35.45 -5.20 4.76
C LEU A 35 34.27 -5.77 3.95
N THR A 36 34.51 -6.19 2.71
CA THR A 36 33.48 -6.77 1.84
C THR A 36 32.96 -8.11 2.36
N ILE A 37 33.85 -8.94 2.92
CA ILE A 37 33.46 -10.18 3.58
C ILE A 37 32.62 -9.88 4.82
N ALA A 38 33.02 -8.90 5.64
CA ALA A 38 32.28 -8.51 6.83
C ALA A 38 30.87 -8.00 6.50
N THR A 39 30.70 -7.17 5.46
CA THR A 39 29.37 -6.70 5.04
C THR A 39 28.50 -7.83 4.50
N ALA A 40 29.07 -8.80 3.78
CA ALA A 40 28.36 -9.99 3.33
C ALA A 40 27.88 -10.85 4.51
N PHE A 41 28.74 -11.09 5.51
CA PHE A 41 28.34 -11.81 6.73
C PHE A 41 27.24 -11.07 7.50
N LEU A 42 27.36 -9.75 7.64
CA LEU A 42 26.35 -8.93 8.31
C LEU A 42 24.98 -9.04 7.62
N ALA A 43 24.95 -9.04 6.28
CA ALA A 43 23.71 -9.17 5.51
C ALA A 43 23.06 -10.56 5.67
N ILE A 44 23.85 -11.64 5.67
CA ILE A 44 23.35 -13.00 5.90
C ILE A 44 22.83 -13.14 7.33
N PHE A 45 23.57 -12.61 8.30
CA PHE A 45 23.17 -12.63 9.71
C PHE A 45 21.86 -11.87 9.94
N TYR A 46 21.71 -10.69 9.34
CA TYR A 46 20.48 -9.90 9.43
C TYR A 46 19.26 -10.67 8.91
N ARG A 47 19.38 -11.34 7.75
CA ARG A 47 18.29 -12.16 7.20
C ARG A 47 17.93 -13.33 8.11
N ALA A 48 18.93 -14.08 8.59
CA ALA A 48 18.72 -15.20 9.50
C ALA A 48 18.03 -14.74 10.80
N PHE A 49 18.45 -13.60 11.34
CA PHE A 49 17.84 -13.02 12.53
C PHE A 49 16.38 -12.58 12.28
N SER A 50 16.09 -11.91 11.16
CA SER A 50 14.72 -11.52 10.84
C SER A 50 13.78 -12.72 10.68
N ASP A 51 14.25 -13.82 10.10
CA ASP A 51 13.46 -15.05 9.94
C ASP A 51 13.20 -15.75 11.28
N LEU A 52 14.19 -15.76 12.17
CA LEU A 52 14.03 -16.26 13.54
C LEU A 52 12.95 -15.47 14.29
N VAL A 53 13.03 -14.14 14.23
CA VAL A 53 12.08 -13.24 14.89
C VAL A 53 10.66 -13.45 14.35
N ASN A 54 10.49 -13.49 13.03
CA ASN A 54 9.19 -13.75 12.41
C ASN A 54 8.61 -15.11 12.80
N THR A 55 9.45 -16.15 12.92
CA THR A 55 9.03 -17.49 13.34
C THR A 55 8.60 -17.51 14.80
N LEU A 56 9.32 -16.81 15.68
CA LEU A 56 8.95 -16.66 17.10
C LEU A 56 7.61 -15.94 17.26
N TYR A 57 7.36 -14.87 16.50
CA TYR A 57 6.07 -14.17 16.52
C TYR A 57 4.91 -15.06 16.07
N LYS A 58 5.09 -15.86 15.00
CA LYS A 58 4.07 -16.83 14.55
C LYS A 58 3.79 -17.91 15.60
N CYS A 59 4.83 -18.44 16.25
CA CYS A 59 4.66 -19.50 17.25
C CYS A 59 3.92 -19.02 18.50
N LYS A 60 4.21 -17.79 18.96
CA LYS A 60 3.52 -17.16 20.10
C LYS A 60 2.03 -16.92 19.81
N LEU A 61 1.67 -16.62 18.55
CA LEU A 61 0.28 -16.46 18.12
C LEU A 61 -0.50 -17.77 18.11
N CYS A 62 0.11 -18.88 17.68
CA CYS A 62 -0.53 -20.21 17.65
C CYS A 62 -0.80 -20.78 19.05
N ILE A 63 0.10 -20.56 20.02
CA ILE A 63 -0.11 -21.00 21.40
C ILE A 63 -1.25 -20.21 22.07
N PHE A 64 -1.43 -18.95 21.68
CA PHE A 64 -2.49 -18.10 22.25
C PHE A 64 -3.86 -18.40 21.64
N THR A 65 -3.97 -18.62 20.33
CA THR A 65 -5.26 -18.90 19.66
C THR A 65 -5.82 -20.29 20.02
N ASN A 66 -4.98 -21.32 20.17
CA ASN A 66 -5.44 -22.65 20.59
C ASN A 66 -5.97 -22.69 22.03
N ASN A 67 -5.44 -21.85 22.93
CA ASN A 67 -5.92 -21.76 24.31
C ASN A 67 -7.32 -21.13 24.43
N ILE A 68 -7.67 -20.18 23.55
CA ILE A 68 -8.99 -19.54 23.57
C ILE A 68 -10.07 -20.50 23.06
N LYS A 69 -9.79 -21.22 21.96
CA LYS A 69 -10.74 -22.18 21.35
C LYS A 69 -11.02 -23.37 22.26
N LEU A 70 -10.02 -23.83 23.02
CA LEU A 70 -10.19 -24.92 23.98
C LEU A 70 -11.03 -24.48 25.20
N ARG A 71 -10.84 -23.26 25.71
CA ARG A 71 -11.63 -22.72 26.82
C ARG A 71 -13.09 -22.49 26.46
N THR A 72 -13.39 -22.06 25.23
CA THR A 72 -14.78 -21.91 24.77
C THR A 72 -15.46 -23.25 24.56
N MET A 73 -14.76 -24.26 24.02
CA MET A 73 -15.31 -25.61 23.87
C MET A 73 -15.56 -26.30 25.22
N ILE A 74 -14.67 -26.14 26.21
CA ILE A 74 -14.88 -26.71 27.55
C ILE A 74 -16.11 -26.10 28.23
N ARG A 75 -16.34 -24.79 28.10
CA ARG A 75 -17.53 -24.12 28.66
C ARG A 75 -18.82 -24.53 27.95
N ALA A 76 -18.80 -24.62 26.62
CA ALA A 76 -19.94 -25.09 25.83
C ALA A 76 -20.30 -26.54 26.20
N TRP A 77 -19.29 -27.39 26.38
CA TRP A 77 -19.49 -28.79 26.78
C TRP A 77 -20.02 -28.92 28.21
N ALA A 78 -19.57 -28.07 29.14
CA ALA A 78 -20.11 -28.03 30.51
C ALA A 78 -21.59 -27.62 30.55
N GLN A 79 -21.99 -26.62 29.75
CA GLN A 79 -23.39 -26.19 29.65
C GLN A 79 -24.28 -27.24 28.97
N LEU A 80 -23.77 -27.91 27.93
CA LEU A 80 -24.48 -29.00 27.28
C LEU A 80 -24.71 -30.17 28.25
N LYS A 81 -23.69 -30.48 29.08
CA LYS A 81 -23.77 -31.55 30.07
C LYS A 81 -24.81 -31.25 31.16
N SER A 82 -24.93 -30.00 31.63
CA SER A 82 -25.96 -29.62 32.62
C SER A 82 -27.38 -29.64 32.04
N LEU A 83 -27.54 -29.36 30.74
CA LEU A 83 -28.84 -29.45 30.06
C LEU A 83 -29.26 -30.90 29.85
N LEU A 84 -28.31 -31.78 29.53
CA LEU A 84 -28.58 -33.21 29.34
C LEU A 84 -28.75 -33.97 30.66
N SER A 85 -28.12 -33.50 31.74
CA SER A 85 -28.33 -34.03 33.10
C SER A 85 -29.56 -33.44 33.80
N GLY A 86 -30.44 -32.74 33.07
CA GLY A 86 -31.77 -32.33 33.51
C GLY A 86 -32.62 -33.56 33.79
N GLU A 87 -32.38 -34.17 34.95
CA GLU A 87 -33.14 -35.26 35.52
C GLU A 87 -34.62 -34.93 35.49
N ARG A 88 -35.37 -35.92 35.02
CA ARG A 88 -36.83 -36.00 35.04
C ARG A 88 -37.31 -35.92 36.49
N SER A 89 -37.62 -34.72 36.99
CA SER A 89 -38.39 -34.57 38.23
C SER A 89 -39.85 -34.26 37.93
N THR A 90 -40.61 -35.34 37.74
CA THR A 90 -42.03 -35.56 38.06
C THR A 90 -43.08 -34.51 37.65
N ARG A 91 -43.80 -34.85 36.57
CA ARG A 91 -45.27 -35.05 36.49
C ARG A 91 -46.14 -34.21 37.47
N GLY A 92 -46.70 -33.11 36.96
CA GLY A 92 -47.80 -32.39 37.62
C GLY A 92 -48.51 -31.43 36.66
N LYS A 93 -49.76 -31.75 36.29
CA LYS A 93 -50.64 -30.98 35.41
C LYS A 93 -50.85 -29.53 35.89
N ARG A 94 -50.52 -28.53 35.07
CA ARG A 94 -51.14 -27.18 35.02
C ARG A 94 -51.02 -26.69 33.57
N LYS A 95 -52.12 -26.57 32.81
CA LYS A 95 -53.03 -25.40 32.68
C LYS A 95 -52.31 -24.08 32.41
N ASP A 96 -52.42 -23.67 31.14
CA ASP A 96 -52.43 -22.32 30.58
C ASP A 96 -51.42 -21.30 31.11
N LEU A 97 -50.36 -21.12 30.33
CA LEU A 97 -49.63 -19.85 30.28
C LEU A 97 -49.22 -19.60 28.82
N SER A 98 -50.17 -19.09 28.03
CA SER A 98 -49.86 -18.39 26.79
C SER A 98 -49.08 -17.12 27.16
N HIS A 99 -48.11 -16.74 26.31
CA HIS A 99 -47.15 -15.62 26.44
C HIS A 99 -45.77 -15.94 27.01
N GLY A 100 -45.38 -17.22 27.08
CA GLY A 100 -43.96 -17.56 27.22
C GLY A 100 -43.28 -17.53 25.85
N THR A 101 -42.80 -16.37 25.39
CA THR A 101 -41.70 -16.35 24.40
C THR A 101 -40.63 -17.26 24.94
N SER A 102 -40.42 -18.40 24.26
CA SER A 102 -39.63 -19.48 24.82
C SER A 102 -38.23 -18.96 25.15
N ILE A 103 -37.61 -19.49 26.20
CA ILE A 103 -36.24 -19.13 26.56
C ILE A 103 -35.28 -19.33 25.37
N PHE A 104 -35.63 -20.24 24.46
CA PHE A 104 -34.97 -20.47 23.17
C PHE A 104 -35.04 -19.27 22.22
N THR A 105 -36.16 -18.56 22.17
CA THR A 105 -36.33 -17.36 21.34
C THR A 105 -35.43 -16.23 21.84
N ILE A 106 -35.43 -16.01 23.16
CA ILE A 106 -34.54 -15.04 23.81
C ILE A 106 -33.07 -15.39 23.59
N LEU A 107 -32.72 -16.68 23.68
CA LEU A 107 -31.35 -17.14 23.45
C LEU A 107 -30.90 -16.92 22.00
N ARG A 108 -31.80 -17.16 21.05
CA ARG A 108 -31.53 -16.93 19.63
C ARG A 108 -31.33 -15.44 19.34
N ASP A 109 -32.19 -14.58 19.87
CA ASP A 109 -32.08 -13.13 19.68
C ASP A 109 -30.77 -12.58 20.29
N LEU A 110 -30.33 -13.15 21.42
CA LEU A 110 -29.02 -12.86 22.01
C LEU A 110 -27.85 -13.32 21.13
N ILE A 111 -27.94 -14.51 20.53
CA ILE A 111 -26.92 -15.02 19.61
C ILE A 111 -26.84 -14.15 18.35
N ASP A 112 -27.99 -13.76 17.79
CA ASP A 112 -28.07 -12.90 16.61
C ASP A 112 -27.53 -11.49 16.93
N SER A 113 -27.81 -10.96 18.13
CA SER A 113 -27.25 -9.70 18.62
C SER A 113 -25.73 -9.77 18.81
N LEU A 114 -25.21 -10.86 19.38
CA LEU A 114 -23.77 -11.08 19.54
C LEU A 114 -23.06 -11.24 18.19
N GLY A 115 -23.69 -11.87 17.20
CA GLY A 115 -23.18 -11.96 15.83
C GLY A 115 -23.01 -10.59 15.17
N SER A 116 -23.96 -9.68 15.39
CA SER A 116 -23.87 -8.28 14.93
C SER A 116 -22.79 -7.49 15.67
N ILE A 117 -22.64 -7.70 16.98
CA ILE A 117 -21.59 -7.06 17.80
C ILE A 117 -20.18 -7.51 17.38
N ILE A 118 -20.01 -8.79 17.00
CA ILE A 118 -18.72 -9.33 16.54
C ILE A 118 -18.28 -8.71 15.20
N GLN A 119 -19.21 -8.27 14.34
CA GLN A 119 -18.87 -7.56 13.09
C GLN A 119 -18.35 -6.13 13.33
N ASN A 120 -18.62 -5.55 14.50
CA ASN A 120 -18.08 -4.25 14.93
C ASN A 120 -16.76 -4.36 15.70
N ILE A 121 -16.19 -5.56 15.84
CA ILE A 121 -14.87 -5.75 16.42
C ILE A 121 -13.84 -5.19 15.44
N THR A 122 -13.16 -4.16 15.91
CA THR A 122 -12.13 -3.40 15.23
C THR A 122 -11.07 -4.35 14.65
N PHE A 123 -11.11 -4.59 13.34
CA PHE A 123 -10.00 -5.19 12.63
C PHE A 123 -8.84 -4.19 12.65
N LYS A 124 -8.00 -4.31 13.67
CA LYS A 124 -6.79 -3.48 13.85
C LYS A 124 -5.83 -3.62 12.66
N ASP A 125 -5.89 -4.77 11.99
CA ASP A 125 -5.11 -5.07 10.79
C ASP A 125 -6.07 -5.48 9.67
N ILE A 126 -6.18 -4.64 8.63
CA ILE A 126 -6.91 -4.98 7.40
C ILE A 126 -5.99 -5.92 6.60
N ALA A 127 -6.20 -7.22 6.71
CA ALA A 127 -5.52 -8.22 5.88
C ALA A 127 -6.35 -8.50 4.63
N ILE A 128 -6.21 -7.66 3.60
CA ILE A 128 -6.79 -7.91 2.28
C ILE A 128 -5.74 -8.65 1.44
N THR A 129 -6.05 -9.88 1.04
CA THR A 129 -5.17 -10.75 0.23
C THR A 129 -5.29 -10.50 -1.28
N GLY A 130 -6.02 -9.46 -1.69
CA GLY A 130 -6.27 -9.08 -3.08
C GLY A 130 -6.45 -7.56 -3.24
N ASN A 131 -7.23 -7.15 -4.25
CA ASN A 131 -7.54 -5.74 -4.45
C ASN A 131 -8.49 -5.24 -3.36
N ALA A 132 -8.21 -4.06 -2.80
CA ALA A 132 -9.08 -3.36 -1.89
C ALA A 132 -9.74 -2.19 -2.63
N GLU A 133 -11.06 -2.12 -2.59
CA GLU A 133 -11.80 -0.96 -3.08
C GLU A 133 -12.17 -0.06 -1.89
N ILE A 134 -11.94 1.24 -2.03
CA ILE A 134 -12.23 2.25 -0.99
C ILE A 134 -13.09 3.33 -1.65
N ASP A 135 -14.41 3.23 -1.43
CA ASP A 135 -15.39 4.10 -2.13
C ASP A 135 -15.42 5.55 -1.64
N LYS A 136 -14.84 5.82 -0.47
CA LYS A 136 -14.87 7.14 0.17
C LYS A 136 -13.51 7.80 0.11
N TYR A 137 -12.87 7.98 1.26
CA TYR A 137 -11.61 8.70 1.41
C TYR A 137 -10.65 7.86 2.25
N THR A 138 -9.37 8.15 2.11
CA THR A 138 -8.33 7.62 2.98
C THR A 138 -7.93 8.69 3.99
N LYS A 139 -7.77 8.30 5.26
CA LYS A 139 -7.36 9.20 6.34
C LYS A 139 -6.32 8.48 7.20
N LEU A 140 -5.11 9.04 7.29
CA LEU A 140 -4.00 8.44 8.03
C LEU A 140 -3.88 9.07 9.43
N GLY A 141 -4.88 8.83 10.28
CA GLY A 141 -4.95 9.32 11.66
C GLY A 141 -6.08 10.32 11.92
N SER A 142 -6.31 10.66 13.19
CA SER A 142 -7.44 11.51 13.60
C SER A 142 -7.30 12.96 13.15
N GLY A 143 -6.07 13.48 13.10
CA GLY A 143 -5.76 14.86 12.68
C GLY A 143 -5.32 15.02 11.22
N ALA A 144 -5.19 13.93 10.46
CA ALA A 144 -4.85 14.02 9.04
C ALA A 144 -6.07 14.45 8.20
N PRO A 145 -5.91 15.18 7.09
CA PRO A 145 -7.01 15.45 6.16
C PRO A 145 -7.53 14.15 5.53
N ALA A 146 -8.81 14.15 5.17
CA ALA A 146 -9.42 13.08 4.38
C ALA A 146 -9.06 13.30 2.90
N ILE A 147 -8.30 12.37 2.31
CA ILE A 147 -7.78 12.52 0.96
C ILE A 147 -8.58 11.66 -0.02
N LYS A 148 -8.86 12.24 -1.19
CA LYS A 148 -9.35 11.56 -2.38
C LYS A 148 -8.51 11.89 -3.62
N MET A 149 -8.62 11.03 -4.62
CA MET A 149 -8.00 11.23 -5.93
C MET A 149 -9.06 11.17 -7.02
N LYS A 150 -8.98 12.06 -8.00
CA LYS A 150 -9.85 12.06 -9.19
C LYS A 150 -8.97 11.99 -10.44
N LYS A 151 -9.23 11.01 -11.29
CA LYS A 151 -8.61 10.90 -12.61
C LYS A 151 -9.53 11.52 -13.65
N LEU A 152 -9.00 12.40 -14.49
CA LEU A 152 -9.67 12.94 -15.66
C LEU A 152 -8.87 12.58 -16.90
N THR A 153 -9.55 12.47 -18.04
CA THR A 153 -8.94 12.16 -19.32
C THR A 153 -9.60 12.96 -20.42
N ASP A 154 -8.81 13.46 -21.35
CA ASP A 154 -9.29 14.15 -22.55
C ASP A 154 -8.24 14.01 -23.66
N THR A 155 -8.34 14.81 -24.72
CA THR A 155 -7.39 14.86 -25.83
C THR A 155 -6.92 16.29 -26.05
N THR A 156 -5.64 16.47 -26.33
CA THR A 156 -5.10 17.76 -26.75
C THR A 156 -5.70 18.21 -28.09
N GLY A 157 -5.71 19.52 -28.35
CA GLY A 157 -6.19 20.05 -29.63
C GLY A 157 -5.36 19.57 -30.82
N ALA A 158 -5.96 19.69 -32.01
CA ALA A 158 -5.36 19.23 -33.27
C ALA A 158 -4.33 20.20 -33.86
N THR A 159 -4.17 21.39 -33.26
CA THR A 159 -3.25 22.44 -33.74
C THR A 159 -2.35 22.92 -32.61
N GLU A 160 -1.14 23.33 -32.95
CA GLU A 160 -0.24 24.01 -32.02
C GLU A 160 -0.89 25.29 -31.46
N GLY A 161 -0.58 25.64 -30.21
CA GLY A 161 -1.16 26.80 -29.54
C GLY A 161 -2.62 26.63 -29.08
N SER A 162 -3.24 25.48 -29.34
CA SER A 162 -4.59 25.20 -28.84
C SER A 162 -4.63 25.05 -27.32
N ASN A 163 -5.80 25.35 -26.73
CA ASN A 163 -6.08 25.16 -25.31
C ASN A 163 -7.20 24.11 -25.16
N THR A 164 -6.98 23.14 -24.29
CA THR A 164 -7.99 22.16 -23.87
C THR A 164 -8.33 22.41 -22.40
N SER A 165 -9.61 22.56 -22.08
CA SER A 165 -10.11 22.76 -20.71
C SER A 165 -10.94 21.56 -20.27
N ILE A 166 -10.59 20.99 -19.12
CA ILE A 166 -11.26 19.81 -18.55
C ILE A 166 -11.89 20.17 -17.21
N ALA A 167 -13.22 20.12 -17.14
CA ALA A 167 -13.96 20.42 -15.90
C ALA A 167 -13.65 19.41 -14.80
N HIS A 168 -13.12 19.89 -13.66
CA HIS A 168 -12.80 19.03 -12.53
C HIS A 168 -13.95 18.89 -11.54
N GLY A 169 -14.86 19.86 -11.45
CA GLY A 169 -16.05 19.79 -10.59
C GLY A 169 -15.73 19.71 -9.10
N LEU A 170 -14.65 20.36 -8.67
CA LEU A 170 -14.20 20.42 -7.27
C LEU A 170 -14.12 21.89 -6.86
N THR A 171 -14.22 22.18 -5.57
CA THR A 171 -13.90 23.53 -5.08
C THR A 171 -12.38 23.69 -5.00
N ILE A 172 -11.82 24.74 -5.61
CA ILE A 172 -10.36 24.93 -5.71
C ILE A 172 -9.65 24.96 -4.35
N SER A 173 -10.31 25.45 -3.30
CA SER A 173 -9.75 25.46 -1.93
C SER A 173 -9.50 24.07 -1.34
N LYS A 174 -10.13 23.03 -1.90
CA LYS A 174 -9.93 21.63 -1.51
C LYS A 174 -8.85 20.93 -2.32
N VAL A 175 -8.36 21.52 -3.41
CA VAL A 175 -7.34 20.88 -4.25
C VAL A 175 -5.97 21.04 -3.61
N LEU A 176 -5.31 19.91 -3.34
CA LEU A 176 -3.97 19.88 -2.78
C LEU A 176 -2.89 19.80 -3.86
N GLY A 177 -3.20 19.12 -4.97
CA GLY A 177 -2.25 18.95 -6.06
C GLY A 177 -2.91 18.48 -7.35
N CYS A 178 -2.29 18.81 -8.47
CA CYS A 178 -2.71 18.40 -9.80
C CYS A 178 -1.48 17.94 -10.58
N GLN A 179 -1.53 16.72 -11.12
CA GLN A 179 -0.50 16.16 -11.99
C GLN A 179 -1.10 15.93 -13.37
N VAL A 180 -0.48 16.54 -14.39
CA VAL A 180 -0.94 16.46 -15.78
C VAL A 180 0.12 15.77 -16.62
N PHE A 181 -0.30 14.82 -17.45
CA PHE A 181 0.54 14.19 -18.45
C PHE A 181 -0.15 14.19 -19.81
N VAL A 182 0.63 14.38 -20.87
CA VAL A 182 0.18 14.13 -22.25
C VAL A 182 0.96 12.95 -22.81
N ASN A 183 0.26 11.99 -23.41
CA ASN A 183 0.90 10.84 -24.03
C ASN A 183 1.49 11.26 -25.38
N ASN A 184 2.69 10.79 -25.74
CA ASN A 184 3.17 10.88 -27.11
C ASN A 184 2.72 9.65 -27.94
N ALA A 185 3.04 9.65 -29.24
CA ALA A 185 2.75 8.52 -30.12
C ALA A 185 3.44 7.21 -29.71
N ALA A 186 4.57 7.29 -29.01
CA ALA A 186 5.30 6.13 -28.48
C ALA A 186 4.80 5.67 -27.10
N GLY A 187 3.75 6.28 -26.55
CA GLY A 187 3.17 5.95 -25.24
C GLY A 187 3.93 6.51 -24.02
N ALA A 188 4.95 7.35 -24.22
CA ALA A 188 5.62 8.04 -23.12
C ALA A 188 4.72 9.13 -22.53
N LYS A 189 4.80 9.32 -21.22
CA LYS A 189 4.08 10.37 -20.49
C LYS A 189 4.95 11.61 -20.37
N ILE A 190 4.57 12.67 -21.09
CA ILE A 190 5.28 13.94 -21.09
C ILE A 190 4.70 14.82 -19.99
N PRO A 191 5.50 15.35 -19.05
CA PRO A 191 5.04 16.33 -18.05
C PRO A 191 4.98 17.76 -18.62
N PRO A 192 4.27 18.70 -17.97
CA PRO A 192 4.25 20.09 -18.40
C PRO A 192 5.66 20.71 -18.32
N ALA A 193 5.91 21.72 -19.15
CA ALA A 193 7.20 22.41 -19.28
C ALA A 193 8.40 21.50 -19.59
N TYR A 194 8.17 20.36 -20.26
CA TYR A 194 9.24 19.47 -20.70
C TYR A 194 10.05 20.10 -21.85
N ILE A 195 11.35 20.34 -21.61
CA ILE A 195 12.29 20.94 -22.57
C ILE A 195 13.36 19.97 -23.08
N GLY A 196 13.30 18.69 -22.67
CA GLY A 196 14.32 17.69 -23.02
C GLY A 196 14.31 17.25 -24.48
N ALA A 197 13.21 17.48 -25.19
CA ALA A 197 13.09 17.26 -26.63
C ALA A 197 12.13 18.28 -27.26
N THR A 198 12.34 18.55 -28.55
CA THR A 198 11.44 19.40 -29.35
C THR A 198 10.10 18.72 -29.58
N GLU A 199 9.08 19.52 -29.87
CA GLU A 199 7.69 19.16 -30.17
C GLU A 199 6.86 18.62 -28.99
N TYR A 200 7.31 18.86 -27.75
CA TYR A 200 6.68 18.34 -26.53
C TYR A 200 6.32 19.41 -25.50
N GLN A 201 6.43 20.69 -25.85
CA GLN A 201 6.19 21.78 -24.91
C GLN A 201 4.70 22.08 -24.78
N TYR A 202 4.26 22.10 -23.54
CA TYR A 202 2.95 22.59 -23.15
C TYR A 202 3.01 23.10 -21.70
N ASN A 203 2.05 23.91 -21.33
CA ASN A 203 1.84 24.37 -19.96
C ASN A 203 0.51 23.83 -19.44
N ALA A 204 0.41 23.65 -18.13
CA ALA A 204 -0.83 23.28 -17.49
C ALA A 204 -1.02 24.06 -16.20
N PHE A 205 -2.25 24.46 -15.92
CA PHE A 205 -2.64 25.07 -14.66
C PHE A 205 -4.09 24.67 -14.33
N ILE A 206 -4.46 24.83 -13.07
CA ILE A 206 -5.83 24.59 -12.58
C ILE A 206 -6.40 25.91 -12.09
N ASP A 207 -7.67 26.18 -12.40
CA ASP A 207 -8.39 27.34 -11.90
C ASP A 207 -9.59 26.91 -11.02
N ALA A 208 -10.61 27.77 -10.89
CA ALA A 208 -11.77 27.48 -10.05
C ALA A 208 -12.64 26.31 -10.56
N SER A 209 -12.63 26.05 -11.86
CA SER A 209 -13.60 25.16 -12.52
C SER A 209 -12.93 24.06 -13.35
N ASP A 210 -11.79 24.39 -13.98
CA ASP A 210 -11.19 23.61 -15.04
C ASP A 210 -9.68 23.42 -14.84
N VAL A 211 -9.19 22.32 -15.41
CA VAL A 211 -7.76 22.11 -15.66
C VAL A 211 -7.49 22.51 -17.11
N HIS A 212 -6.59 23.46 -17.31
CA HIS A 212 -6.21 23.96 -18.63
C HIS A 212 -4.90 23.34 -19.09
N ILE A 213 -4.88 22.88 -20.33
CA ILE A 213 -3.73 22.32 -21.02
C ILE A 213 -3.48 23.18 -22.25
N MET A 214 -2.43 24.00 -22.20
CA MET A 214 -2.08 24.96 -23.24
C MET A 214 -0.88 24.44 -24.02
N LEU A 215 -1.09 24.10 -25.29
CA LEU A 215 -0.01 23.68 -26.17
C LEU A 215 0.86 24.87 -26.56
N SER A 216 2.17 24.64 -26.75
CA SER A 216 3.03 25.67 -27.32
C SER A 216 2.65 25.96 -28.77
N GLY A 217 2.65 27.24 -29.17
CA GLY A 217 2.32 27.65 -30.55
C GLY A 217 3.39 27.27 -31.59
N SER A 218 4.53 26.76 -31.18
CA SER A 218 5.66 26.48 -32.08
C SER A 218 6.50 25.25 -31.71
N ASN A 219 6.05 24.43 -30.76
CA ASN A 219 6.87 23.35 -30.21
C ASN A 219 6.03 22.25 -29.54
N SER A 220 4.90 21.87 -30.12
CA SER A 220 3.96 20.88 -29.58
C SER A 220 3.44 19.87 -30.61
N GLY A 221 4.03 19.84 -31.81
CA GLY A 221 3.59 19.00 -32.93
C GLY A 221 3.49 17.50 -32.62
N ASN A 222 4.33 16.97 -31.72
CA ASN A 222 4.34 15.55 -31.37
C ASN A 222 3.31 15.16 -30.30
N ILE A 223 2.62 16.14 -29.73
CA ILE A 223 1.58 15.97 -28.71
C ILE A 223 0.21 16.51 -29.16
N LEU A 224 0.01 16.78 -30.45
CA LEU A 224 -1.30 17.13 -31.02
C LEU A 224 -2.22 15.91 -31.11
N SER A 225 -3.50 16.11 -30.80
CA SER A 225 -4.53 15.05 -30.80
C SER A 225 -4.13 13.81 -29.99
N LYS A 226 -3.49 14.01 -28.83
CA LYS A 226 -3.04 12.94 -27.94
C LYS A 226 -3.78 12.95 -26.61
N LEU A 227 -3.86 11.76 -26.00
CA LEU A 227 -4.54 11.57 -24.73
C LEU A 227 -3.84 12.36 -23.60
N ILE A 228 -4.66 13.11 -22.88
CA ILE A 228 -4.35 13.80 -21.63
C ILE A 228 -4.77 12.89 -20.48
N THR A 229 -3.92 12.78 -19.46
CA THR A 229 -4.28 12.19 -18.17
C THR A 229 -4.00 13.20 -17.06
N VAL A 230 -5.04 13.53 -16.30
CA VAL A 230 -4.94 14.40 -15.13
C VAL A 230 -5.24 13.58 -13.89
N LEU A 231 -4.40 13.70 -12.86
CA LEU A 231 -4.64 13.17 -11.52
C LEU A 231 -4.71 14.33 -10.53
N ILE A 232 -5.87 14.53 -9.92
CA ILE A 232 -6.10 15.56 -8.91
C ILE A 232 -6.15 14.88 -7.55
N THR A 233 -5.37 15.39 -6.60
CA THR A 233 -5.44 15.01 -5.18
C THR A 233 -6.14 16.14 -4.43
N TYR A 234 -7.19 15.82 -3.68
CA TYR A 234 -8.03 16.82 -3.01
C TYR A 234 -8.51 16.34 -1.65
N GLU A 235 -8.89 17.30 -0.80
CA GLU A 235 -9.53 17.07 0.50
C GLU A 235 -11.03 16.86 0.35
N GLU A 236 -11.60 15.89 1.07
CA GLU A 236 -13.05 15.67 1.14
C GLU A 236 -13.74 16.62 2.12
#